data_AF-A0A499V4X9-F1
#
_entry.id   AF-A0A499V4X9-F1
#
_cell.length_a   1.000
_cell.length_b   1.000
_cell.length_c   1.000
_cell.angle_alpha   90.00
_cell.angle_beta   90.00
_cell.angle_gamma   90.00
#
_symmetry.space_group_name_H-M   'P 1'
#
loop_
_entity.id
_entity.type
_entity.pdbx_description
1 polymer ?
#
loop_
_entity_poly.entity_id
_entity_poly.type
_entity_poly.pdbx_seq_one_letter_code
_entity_poly.pdbx_strand_id
1 'polypeptide(L)'
;MPNVYDWDYMRREADGAVPKSALAAEVIYGNNHGKVSLDKSYLAAALGTGKVTIETLHQVKTIRQQNDGTYLLTVEQRDTGGKLLGTKEVSCRHLFLGAGSLGSTELLLRARETGTLPGLSPEVGGAGAPTATS
;
A
#
# COMPACT_ATOMS: atom_id res chain seq x y z
N MET A 1 -4.14 -2.20 20.61
CA MET A 1 -3.36 -2.55 19.41
C MET A 1 -2.26 -3.52 19.83
N PRO A 2 -2.12 -4.71 19.22
CA PRO A 2 -0.93 -5.53 19.44
C PRO A 2 0.32 -4.72 19.05
N ASN A 3 1.39 -4.85 19.84
CA ASN A 3 2.63 -4.13 19.58
C ASN A 3 3.22 -4.55 18.21
N VAL A 4 3.82 -3.61 17.49
CA VAL A 4 4.51 -3.88 16.22
C VAL A 4 5.82 -4.64 16.42
N TYR A 5 6.30 -4.78 17.65
CA TYR A 5 7.47 -5.57 18.00
C TYR A 5 7.10 -6.90 18.66
N ASP A 6 7.83 -7.94 18.27
CA ASP A 6 7.89 -9.22 18.95
C ASP A 6 8.67 -9.05 20.27
N TRP A 7 7.97 -9.12 21.39
CA TRP A 7 8.55 -8.92 22.72
C TRP A 7 9.55 -9.99 23.12
N ASP A 8 9.40 -11.22 22.64
CA ASP A 8 10.35 -12.30 22.90
C ASP A 8 11.63 -12.11 22.08
N TYR A 9 11.52 -11.55 20.87
CA TYR A 9 12.69 -11.09 20.12
C TYR A 9 13.39 -9.93 20.86
N MET A 10 12.65 -8.90 21.27
CA MET A 10 13.21 -7.73 21.96
C MET A 10 13.95 -8.10 23.25
N ARG A 11 13.43 -9.08 24.01
CA ARG A 11 14.10 -9.58 25.23
C ARG A 11 15.44 -10.22 24.89
N ARG A 12 15.45 -11.15 23.93
CA ARG A 12 16.69 -11.81 23.46
C ARG A 12 17.68 -10.82 22.85
N GLU A 13 17.20 -9.76 22.21
CA GLU A 13 18.02 -8.69 21.64
C GLU A 13 18.73 -7.90 22.75
N ALA A 14 18.00 -7.57 23.83
CA ALA A 14 18.56 -6.91 25.01
C ALA A 14 19.61 -7.79 25.71
N ASP A 15 19.39 -9.10 25.74
CA ASP A 15 20.32 -10.08 26.29
C ASP A 15 21.53 -10.35 25.37
N GLY A 16 21.56 -9.76 24.17
CA GLY A 16 22.63 -9.98 23.18
C GLY A 16 22.63 -11.36 22.53
N ALA A 17 21.54 -12.13 22.68
CA ALA A 17 21.41 -13.50 22.20
C ALA A 17 21.00 -13.58 20.71
N VAL A 18 20.52 -12.49 20.12
CA VAL A 18 20.12 -12.39 18.71
C VAL A 18 20.64 -11.06 18.10
N PRO A 19 20.74 -10.95 16.76
CA PRO A 19 21.16 -9.72 16.10
C PRO A 19 20.31 -8.50 16.50
N LYS A 20 20.96 -7.36 16.70
CA LYS A 20 20.28 -6.10 17.03
C LYS A 20 19.61 -5.48 15.81
N SER A 21 18.48 -4.84 16.04
CA SER A 21 17.74 -4.02 15.08
C SER A 21 17.17 -2.79 15.81
N ALA A 22 16.16 -2.96 16.66
CA ALA A 22 15.57 -1.84 17.40
C ALA A 22 16.56 -1.22 18.40
N LEU A 23 17.37 -2.03 19.08
CA LEU A 23 18.44 -1.55 19.98
C LEU A 23 19.68 -1.07 19.23
N ALA A 24 19.68 -1.16 17.89
CA ALA A 24 20.65 -0.53 17.00
C ALA A 24 20.07 0.69 16.27
N ALA A 25 18.95 1.25 16.76
CA ALA A 25 18.27 2.42 16.21
C ALA A 25 17.73 2.24 14.78
N GLU A 26 17.49 1.00 14.33
CA GLU A 26 16.71 0.75 13.12
C GLU A 26 15.23 0.99 13.44
N VAL A 27 14.56 1.91 12.72
CA VAL A 27 13.11 2.10 12.84
C VAL A 27 12.47 2.77 11.61
N ILE A 28 12.82 4.03 11.33
CA ILE A 28 12.14 4.87 10.34
C ILE A 28 12.38 4.39 8.90
N TYR A 29 13.54 3.78 8.64
CA TYR A 29 13.89 3.20 7.34
C TYR A 29 13.67 1.69 7.28
N GLY A 30 13.00 1.13 8.28
CA GLY A 30 12.81 -0.31 8.43
C GLY A 30 13.54 -0.88 9.64
N ASN A 31 13.23 -2.15 9.91
CA ASN A 31 13.86 -2.97 10.93
C ASN A 31 14.22 -4.30 10.28
N ASN A 32 15.50 -4.68 10.36
CA ASN A 32 15.93 -6.00 9.89
C ASN A 32 15.28 -7.12 10.74
N HIS A 33 15.07 -6.89 12.04
CA HIS A 33 14.54 -7.88 12.97
C HIS A 33 13.53 -7.33 13.97
N GLY A 34 12.87 -8.22 14.73
CA GLY A 34 11.98 -7.88 15.84
C GLY A 34 10.64 -7.24 15.46
N LYS A 35 10.57 -6.44 14.38
CA LYS A 35 9.32 -5.83 13.92
C LYS A 35 8.48 -6.82 13.13
N VAL A 36 7.22 -6.95 13.54
CA VAL A 36 6.14 -7.68 12.88
C VAL A 36 5.39 -6.72 11.95
N SER A 37 5.97 -6.49 10.78
CA SER A 37 5.39 -5.67 9.72
C SER A 37 4.26 -6.40 8.95
N LEU A 38 3.54 -5.68 8.08
CA LEU A 38 2.38 -6.22 7.34
C LEU A 38 2.75 -7.37 6.40
N ASP A 39 3.95 -7.33 5.83
CA ASP A 39 4.57 -8.41 5.04
C ASP A 39 4.69 -9.72 5.83
N LYS A 40 5.01 -9.65 7.13
CA LYS A 40 5.14 -10.82 8.02
C LYS A 40 3.82 -11.29 8.63
N SER A 41 2.74 -10.52 8.49
CA SER A 41 1.44 -10.80 9.11
C SER A 41 0.36 -10.98 8.04
N TYR A 42 -0.38 -9.92 7.71
CA TYR A 42 -1.53 -9.99 6.83
C TYR A 42 -1.19 -10.37 5.39
N LEU A 43 -0.09 -9.86 4.83
CA LEU A 43 0.31 -10.20 3.46
C LEU A 43 0.81 -11.65 3.39
N ALA A 44 1.57 -12.11 4.39
CA ALA A 44 1.94 -13.52 4.50
C ALA A 44 0.70 -14.42 4.56
N ALA A 45 -0.28 -14.08 5.40
CA ALA A 45 -1.54 -14.83 5.51
C ALA A 45 -2.33 -14.81 4.19
N ALA A 46 -2.42 -13.65 3.53
CA ALA A 46 -3.10 -13.50 2.25
C ALA A 46 -2.44 -14.34 1.14
N LEU A 47 -1.11 -14.30 1.03
CA LEU A 47 -0.34 -15.14 0.11
C LEU A 47 -0.52 -16.63 0.43
N GLY A 48 -0.56 -17.00 1.71
CA GLY A 48 -0.81 -18.37 2.18
C GLY A 48 -2.16 -18.95 1.74
N THR A 49 -3.12 -18.12 1.32
CA THR A 49 -4.39 -18.60 0.75
C THR A 49 -4.25 -19.16 -0.67
N GLY A 50 -3.17 -18.83 -1.38
CA GLY A 50 -2.98 -19.15 -2.81
C GLY A 50 -3.89 -18.38 -3.77
N LYS A 51 -4.70 -17.42 -3.28
CA LYS A 51 -5.65 -16.63 -4.08
C LYS A 51 -5.21 -15.18 -4.29
N VAL A 52 -4.06 -14.80 -3.74
CA VAL A 52 -3.54 -13.43 -3.78
C VAL A 52 -2.14 -13.44 -4.39
N THR A 53 -1.91 -12.50 -5.29
CA THR A 53 -0.60 -12.20 -5.88
C THR A 53 -0.26 -10.73 -5.63
N ILE A 54 1.04 -10.43 -5.56
CA ILE A 54 1.53 -9.06 -5.35
C ILE A 54 2.50 -8.72 -6.49
N GLU A 55 2.24 -7.61 -7.16
CA GLU A 55 3.13 -7.05 -8.17
C GLU A 55 3.75 -5.75 -7.65
N THR A 56 5.05 -5.78 -7.40
CA THR A 56 5.80 -4.60 -6.92
C THR A 56 6.21 -3.70 -8.08
N LEU A 57 6.59 -2.45 -7.77
CA LEU A 57 7.01 -1.44 -8.76
C LEU A 57 5.96 -1.14 -9.85
N HIS A 58 4.69 -1.36 -9.54
CA HIS A 58 3.55 -1.06 -10.38
C HIS A 58 2.74 0.08 -9.77
N GLN A 59 2.63 1.19 -10.50
CA GLN A 59 1.88 2.36 -10.06
C GLN A 59 0.64 2.54 -10.94
N VAL A 60 -0.54 2.47 -10.32
CA VAL A 60 -1.81 2.81 -10.99
C VAL A 60 -1.81 4.31 -11.29
N LYS A 61 -2.13 4.68 -12.53
CA LYS A 61 -2.17 6.08 -12.99
C LYS A 61 -3.58 6.59 -13.21
N THR A 62 -4.44 5.77 -13.79
CA THR A 62 -5.85 6.09 -14.04
C THR A 62 -6.76 4.93 -13.71
N ILE A 63 -8.01 5.26 -13.41
CA ILE A 63 -9.10 4.32 -13.17
C ILE A 63 -10.25 4.74 -14.06
N ARG A 64 -10.82 3.80 -14.82
CA ARG A 64 -12.01 4.03 -15.65
C ARG A 64 -13.07 2.98 -15.32
N GLN A 65 -14.32 3.40 -15.19
CA GLN A 65 -15.45 2.48 -15.18
C GLN A 65 -15.88 2.18 -16.62
N GLN A 66 -16.00 0.89 -16.95
CA GLN A 66 -16.45 0.41 -18.24
C GLN A 66 -17.99 0.28 -18.27
N ASN A 67 -18.56 0.18 -19.48
CA ASN A 67 -20.01 0.12 -19.67
C ASN A 67 -20.65 -1.13 -19.03
N ASP A 68 -19.89 -2.21 -18.85
CA ASP A 68 -20.33 -3.43 -18.18
C ASP A 68 -20.22 -3.37 -16.64
N GLY A 69 -19.81 -2.21 -16.10
CA GLY A 69 -19.64 -1.96 -14.68
C GLY A 69 -18.29 -2.40 -14.11
N THR A 70 -17.41 -2.99 -14.92
CA THR A 70 -16.04 -3.34 -14.50
C THR A 70 -15.13 -2.12 -14.49
N TYR A 71 -13.95 -2.25 -13.89
CA TYR A 71 -12.93 -1.20 -13.83
C TYR A 71 -11.74 -1.57 -14.70
N LEU A 72 -11.26 -0.58 -15.46
CA LEU A 72 -10.02 -0.66 -16.21
C LEU A 72 -9.00 0.31 -15.61
N LEU A 73 -7.81 -0.19 -15.32
CA LEU A 73 -6.69 0.54 -14.73
C LEU A 73 -5.59 0.69 -15.77
N THR A 74 -4.98 1.88 -15.85
CA THR A 74 -3.65 2.00 -16.48
C THR A 74 -2.58 1.94 -15.40
N VAL A 75 -1.57 1.10 -15.62
CA VAL A 75 -0.52 0.81 -14.65
C VAL A 75 0.84 0.98 -15.31
N GLU A 76 1.67 1.83 -14.72
CA GLU A 76 3.07 1.99 -15.11
C GLU A 76 3.94 1.03 -14.29
N GLN A 77 4.77 0.24 -14.96
CA GLN A 77 5.81 -0.56 -14.33
C GLN A 77 7.14 0.19 -14.40
N ARG A 78 7.86 0.27 -13.29
CA ARG A 78 9.17 0.91 -13.22
C ARG A 78 10.24 -0.04 -12.68
N ASP A 79 11.50 0.26 -12.93
CA ASP A 79 12.60 -0.38 -12.21
C ASP A 79 12.89 0.32 -10.88
N THR A 80 13.85 -0.20 -10.12
CA THR A 80 14.27 0.38 -8.83
C THR A 80 14.96 1.75 -8.97
N GLY A 81 15.41 2.12 -10.18
CA GLY A 81 15.93 3.45 -10.51
C GLY A 81 14.84 4.44 -10.94
N GLY A 82 13.57 4.00 -11.02
CA GLY A 82 12.42 4.81 -11.41
C GLY A 82 12.21 4.90 -12.92
N LYS A 83 13.01 4.23 -13.75
CA LYS A 83 12.84 4.21 -15.20
C LYS A 83 11.56 3.46 -15.57
N LEU A 84 10.77 4.03 -16.47
CA LEU A 84 9.57 3.38 -17.01
C LEU A 84 9.99 2.17 -17.86
N LEU A 85 9.49 1.00 -17.48
CA LEU A 85 9.67 -0.25 -18.22
C LEU A 85 8.52 -0.50 -19.18
N GLY A 86 7.32 -0.06 -18.82
CA GLY A 86 6.15 -0.16 -19.68
C GLY A 86 4.87 0.30 -19.00
N THR A 87 3.81 0.36 -19.79
CA THR A 87 2.45 0.63 -19.34
C THR A 87 1.58 -0.54 -19.72
N LYS A 88 0.73 -0.99 -18.79
CA LYS A 88 -0.24 -2.07 -19.04
C LYS A 88 -1.63 -1.67 -18.59
N GLU A 89 -2.61 -2.36 -19.14
CA GLU A 89 -4.00 -2.26 -18.72
C GLU A 89 -4.36 -3.48 -17.86
N VAL A 90 -5.05 -3.23 -16.75
CA VAL A 90 -5.53 -4.28 -15.84
C VAL A 90 -7.02 -4.05 -15.62
N SER A 91 -7.84 -5.05 -15.93
CA SER A 91 -9.29 -5.01 -15.68
C SER A 91 -9.68 -5.81 -14.44
N CYS A 92 -10.71 -5.36 -13.72
CA CYS A 92 -11.23 -6.06 -12.57
C CYS A 92 -12.72 -5.78 -12.35
N ARG A 93 -13.42 -6.76 -11.77
CA ARG A 93 -14.82 -6.59 -11.36
C ARG A 93 -14.97 -5.79 -10.06
N HIS A 94 -14.04 -5.98 -9.13
CA HIS A 94 -14.04 -5.34 -7.83
C HIS A 94 -12.70 -4.64 -7.62
N LEU A 95 -12.76 -3.34 -7.34
CA LEU A 95 -11.60 -2.48 -7.11
C LEU A 95 -11.57 -2.00 -5.66
N PHE A 96 -10.48 -2.29 -4.96
CA PHE A 96 -10.23 -1.83 -3.59
C PHE A 96 -9.04 -0.86 -3.60
N LEU A 97 -9.23 0.36 -3.07
CA LEU A 97 -8.16 1.36 -2.99
C LEU A 97 -7.48 1.31 -1.62
N GLY A 98 -6.21 0.90 -1.61
CA GLY A 98 -5.35 0.86 -0.43
C GLY A 98 -4.09 1.73 -0.59
N ALA A 99 -4.13 2.79 -1.41
CA ALA A 99 -2.95 3.59 -1.78
C ALA A 99 -2.57 4.68 -0.74
N GLY A 100 -3.03 4.53 0.51
CA GLY A 100 -2.94 5.55 1.55
C GLY A 100 -3.93 6.71 1.32
N SER A 101 -3.97 7.65 2.28
CA SER A 101 -4.89 8.80 2.24
C SER A 101 -4.66 9.67 1.01
N LEU A 102 -3.40 10.05 0.75
CA LEU A 102 -3.03 10.90 -0.38
C LEU A 102 -3.21 10.18 -1.72
N GLY A 103 -2.65 8.97 -1.87
CA GLY A 103 -2.68 8.25 -3.15
C GLY A 103 -4.10 7.85 -3.57
N SER A 104 -4.94 7.42 -2.64
CA SER A 104 -6.33 7.06 -2.96
C SER A 104 -7.15 8.31 -3.33
N THR A 105 -6.96 9.42 -2.60
CA THR A 105 -7.63 10.68 -2.90
C THR A 105 -7.20 11.24 -4.25
N GLU A 106 -5.90 11.22 -4.56
CA GLU A 106 -5.37 11.66 -5.85
C GLU A 106 -5.99 10.88 -7.01
N LEU A 107 -6.03 9.54 -6.93
CA LEU A 107 -6.61 8.70 -7.97
C LEU A 107 -8.10 8.98 -8.20
N LEU A 108 -8.86 9.11 -7.13
CA LEU A 108 -10.31 9.37 -7.22
C LEU A 108 -10.61 10.78 -7.74
N LEU A 109 -9.90 11.79 -7.26
CA LEU A 109 -10.03 13.16 -7.76
C LEU A 109 -9.66 13.23 -9.24
N ARG A 110 -8.52 12.67 -9.66
CA ARG A 110 -8.13 12.60 -11.06
C ARG A 110 -9.22 11.94 -11.91
N ALA A 111 -9.78 10.82 -11.44
CA ALA A 111 -10.81 10.11 -12.18
C ALA A 111 -12.11 10.91 -12.32
N ARG A 112 -12.49 11.68 -11.28
CA ARG A 112 -13.64 12.59 -11.31
C ARG A 112 -13.41 13.73 -12.31
N GLU A 113 -12.30 14.44 -12.19
CA GLU A 113 -12.01 15.62 -13.03
C GLU A 113 -11.81 15.24 -14.51
N THR A 114 -11.34 14.02 -14.79
CA THR A 114 -11.21 13.50 -16.17
C THR A 114 -12.47 12.78 -16.68
N GLY A 115 -13.53 12.69 -15.87
CA GLY A 115 -14.79 12.04 -16.24
C GLY A 115 -14.70 10.51 -16.41
N THR A 116 -13.62 9.89 -15.95
CA THR A 116 -13.39 8.44 -16.09
C THR A 116 -14.11 7.61 -15.01
N LEU A 117 -14.50 8.26 -13.91
CA LEU A 117 -15.44 7.73 -12.91
C LEU A 117 -16.56 8.76 -12.66
N PRO A 118 -17.57 8.84 -13.54
CA PRO A 118 -18.57 9.92 -13.51
C PRO A 118 -19.57 9.80 -12.34
N GLY A 119 -19.69 8.63 -11.71
CA GLY A 119 -20.59 8.40 -10.57
C GLY A 119 -19.99 8.73 -9.20
N LEU A 120 -18.80 9.35 -9.13
CA LEU A 120 -18.17 9.70 -7.86
C LEU A 120 -18.91 10.83 -7.15
N SER A 121 -19.14 10.66 -5.84
CA SER A 121 -19.71 11.70 -4.98
C SER A 121 -18.86 12.99 -5.02
N PRO A 122 -19.49 14.18 -4.95
CA PRO A 122 -18.76 15.44 -4.83
C PRO A 122 -17.91 15.53 -3.56
N GLU A 123 -18.17 14.71 -2.54
CA GLU A 123 -17.44 14.68 -1.27
C GLU A 123 -16.03 14.08 -1.36
N VAL A 124 -15.68 13.42 -2.47
CA VAL A 124 -14.32 12.91 -2.72
C VAL A 124 -13.32 14.06 -2.65
N GLY A 125 -12.37 13.99 -1.70
CA GLY A 125 -11.39 15.05 -1.41
C GLY A 125 -11.78 15.98 -0.25
N GLY A 126 -12.96 15.81 0.34
CA GLY A 126 -13.39 16.52 1.53
C GLY A 126 -12.70 16.00 2.80
N ALA A 127 -11.81 16.83 3.36
CA ALA A 127 -11.18 16.71 4.68
C ALA A 127 -10.22 15.51 4.92
N GLY A 128 -9.03 15.57 4.30
CA GLY A 128 -7.84 14.97 4.90
C GLY A 128 -7.33 15.85 6.03
N ALA A 129 -7.87 15.72 7.24
CA ALA A 129 -7.33 16.41 8.39
C ALA A 129 -5.90 15.89 8.67
N PRO A 130 -4.85 16.75 8.69
CA PRO A 130 -3.61 16.35 9.30
C PRO A 130 -3.91 16.09 10.77
N THR A 131 -3.49 14.95 11.32
CA THR A 131 -3.55 14.70 12.75
C THR A 131 -2.74 15.79 13.46
N ALA A 132 -3.42 16.84 13.91
CA ALA A 132 -2.85 17.89 14.72
C ALA A 132 -2.45 17.26 16.06
N THR A 133 -1.16 17.28 16.35
CA THR A 133 -0.64 17.09 17.70
C THR A 133 -1.22 18.18 18.60
N SER A 134 -2.01 17.76 19.59
CA SER A 134 -2.31 18.56 20.79
C SER A 134 -1.07 18.70 21.66
#